data_AF-A0A290XHQ1-F1
#
_entry.id   AF-A0A290XHQ1-F1
#
_cell.length_a   1.000
_cell.length_b   1.000
_cell.length_c   1.000
_cell.angle_alpha   90.00
_cell.angle_beta   90.00
_cell.angle_gamma   90.00
#
_symmetry.space_group_name_H-M   'P 1'
#
loop_
_entity.id
_entity.type
_entity.pdbx_description
1 polymer ?
#
loop_
_entity_poly.entity_id
_entity_poly.type
_entity_poly.pdbx_seq_one_letter_code
_entity_poly.pdbx_strand_id
1 'polypeptide(L)'
;MVTTTAGAQVTRTSEYRDEMDTDGDGRVSLAEYQAWMRYGFDRMDRNGDGVLTPDELPGGKGRPVALAGHLAKLAATFNRQDTNRDGYLDARELAAPPQK
;
A
#
# COMPACT_ATOMS: atom_id res chain seq x y z
N MET A 1 -25.12 -2.71 -27.73
CA MET A 1 -25.48 -2.61 -26.30
C MET A 1 -24.19 -2.69 -25.52
N VAL A 2 -23.84 -1.64 -24.77
CA VAL A 2 -22.57 -1.53 -24.04
C VAL A 2 -22.82 -1.99 -22.61
N THR A 3 -22.21 -3.09 -22.17
CA THR A 3 -22.32 -3.59 -20.80
C THR A 3 -21.05 -3.28 -20.02
N THR A 4 -21.21 -2.39 -19.05
CA THR A 4 -20.22 -1.87 -18.12
C THR A 4 -19.98 -2.88 -17.00
N THR A 5 -18.76 -3.41 -16.88
CA THR A 5 -18.33 -4.17 -15.68
C THR A 5 -17.38 -3.29 -14.86
N ALA A 6 -17.95 -2.38 -14.06
CA ALA A 6 -17.18 -1.45 -13.21
C ALA A 6 -17.53 -1.57 -11.70
N GLY A 7 -18.26 -2.60 -11.29
CA GLY A 7 -18.80 -2.71 -9.92
C GLY A 7 -17.92 -3.47 -8.91
N ALA A 8 -17.01 -4.36 -9.33
CA ALA A 8 -16.33 -5.29 -8.42
C ALA A 8 -14.94 -4.83 -7.93
N GLN A 9 -14.33 -3.80 -8.54
CA GLN A 9 -13.04 -3.23 -8.10
C GLN A 9 -13.20 -2.08 -7.10
N VAL A 10 -14.34 -1.40 -7.10
CA VAL A 10 -14.59 -0.21 -6.26
C VAL A 10 -14.74 -0.60 -4.78
N THR A 11 -15.38 -1.73 -4.47
CA THR A 11 -15.61 -2.15 -3.07
C THR A 11 -14.30 -2.48 -2.36
N ARG A 12 -13.44 -3.33 -2.94
CA ARG A 12 -12.15 -3.69 -2.32
C ARG A 12 -11.23 -2.48 -2.16
N THR A 13 -11.16 -1.59 -3.14
CA THR A 13 -10.27 -0.41 -3.03
C THR A 13 -10.79 0.58 -1.98
N SER A 14 -12.11 0.73 -1.88
CA SER A 14 -12.71 1.63 -0.89
C SER A 14 -12.52 1.11 0.53
N GLU A 15 -12.66 -0.20 0.75
CA GLU A 15 -12.40 -0.85 2.05
C GLU A 15 -10.93 -0.72 2.47
N TYR A 16 -9.98 -1.01 1.56
CA TYR A 16 -8.55 -0.85 1.86
C TYR A 16 -8.17 0.60 2.18
N ARG A 17 -8.80 1.58 1.51
CA ARG A 17 -8.58 2.99 1.83
C ARG A 17 -9.12 3.33 3.21
N ASP A 18 -10.33 2.92 3.55
CA ASP A 18 -10.96 3.18 4.86
C ASP A 18 -10.12 2.59 6.02
N GLU A 19 -9.48 1.44 5.80
CA GLU A 19 -8.57 0.85 6.78
C GLU A 19 -7.25 1.63 6.94
N MET A 20 -6.84 2.39 5.90
CA MET A 20 -5.63 3.21 5.90
C MET A 20 -5.87 4.66 6.36
N ASP A 21 -7.04 5.20 6.06
CA ASP A 21 -7.50 6.55 6.38
C ASP A 21 -7.79 6.65 7.88
N THR A 22 -6.77 7.02 8.65
CA THR A 22 -6.84 7.04 10.11
C THR A 22 -7.45 8.33 10.65
N ASP A 23 -7.39 9.42 9.87
CA ASP A 23 -7.97 10.71 10.26
C ASP A 23 -9.38 10.94 9.70
N GLY A 24 -9.83 10.11 8.76
CA GLY A 24 -11.19 10.08 8.22
C GLY A 24 -11.47 11.18 7.20
N ASP A 25 -10.44 11.71 6.53
CA ASP A 25 -10.59 12.78 5.54
C ASP A 25 -11.03 12.29 4.14
N GLY A 26 -11.14 10.97 3.97
CA GLY A 26 -11.55 10.29 2.74
C GLY A 26 -10.41 10.04 1.75
N ARG A 27 -9.17 10.30 2.14
CA ARG A 27 -7.93 10.15 1.37
C ARG A 27 -6.89 9.44 2.23
N VAL A 28 -5.73 9.15 1.64
CA VAL A 28 -4.62 8.52 2.37
C VAL A 28 -3.38 9.37 2.19
N SER A 29 -2.86 9.89 3.29
CA SER A 29 -1.58 10.61 3.32
C SER A 29 -0.40 9.64 3.19
N LEU A 30 0.79 10.18 2.85
CA LEU A 30 2.01 9.37 2.80
C LEU A 30 2.33 8.72 4.17
N ALA A 31 2.01 9.40 5.27
CA ALA A 31 2.25 8.89 6.62
C ALA A 31 1.35 7.67 6.91
N GLU A 32 0.08 7.77 6.56
CA GLU A 32 -0.90 6.69 6.71
C GLU A 32 -0.57 5.50 5.81
N TYR A 33 -0.19 5.76 4.57
CA TYR A 33 0.26 4.74 3.64
C TYR A 33 1.47 3.97 4.17
N GLN A 34 2.45 4.68 4.74
CA GLN A 34 3.63 4.06 5.36
C GLN A 34 3.27 3.30 6.64
N ALA A 35 2.40 3.85 7.49
CA ALA A 35 1.98 3.21 8.74
C ALA A 35 1.25 1.89 8.47
N TRP A 36 0.35 1.87 7.51
CA TRP A 36 -0.38 0.68 7.09
C TRP A 36 0.53 -0.43 6.58
N MET A 37 1.47 -0.08 5.70
CA MET A 37 2.39 -1.07 5.13
C MET A 37 3.41 -1.55 6.17
N ARG A 38 3.81 -0.66 7.08
CA ARG A 38 4.64 -1.02 8.23
C ARG A 38 3.93 -2.03 9.14
N TYR A 39 2.63 -1.88 9.39
CA TYR A 39 1.87 -2.86 10.17
C TYR A 39 1.95 -4.27 9.57
N GLY A 40 1.88 -4.40 8.24
CA GLY A 40 2.09 -5.69 7.57
C GLY A 40 3.53 -6.23 7.74
N PHE A 41 4.52 -5.34 7.63
CA PHE A 41 5.93 -5.67 7.81
C PHE A 41 6.23 -6.14 9.24
N ASP A 42 5.85 -5.37 10.26
CA ASP A 42 6.06 -5.67 11.69
C ASP A 42 5.40 -7.01 12.10
N ARG A 43 4.32 -7.45 11.42
CA ARG A 43 3.72 -8.77 11.66
C ARG A 43 4.53 -9.93 11.07
N MET A 44 5.35 -9.67 10.07
CA MET A 44 6.23 -10.68 9.45
C MET A 44 7.61 -10.68 10.08
N ASP A 45 8.11 -9.52 10.50
CA ASP A 45 9.40 -9.31 11.14
C ASP A 45 9.34 -9.80 12.59
N ARG A 46 9.54 -11.11 12.77
CA ARG A 46 9.38 -11.76 14.07
C ARG A 46 10.54 -11.46 15.00
N ASN A 47 11.72 -11.21 14.44
CA ASN A 47 12.92 -10.90 15.21
C ASN A 47 13.07 -9.39 15.50
N GLY A 48 12.34 -8.53 14.79
CA GLY A 48 12.31 -7.08 14.99
C GLY A 48 13.60 -6.39 14.53
N ASP A 49 14.32 -6.98 13.58
CA ASP A 49 15.59 -6.43 13.07
C ASP A 49 15.39 -5.43 11.91
N GLY A 50 14.15 -5.23 11.48
CA GLY A 50 13.79 -4.34 10.37
C GLY A 50 14.08 -4.94 8.99
N VAL A 51 14.30 -6.25 8.90
CA VAL A 51 14.59 -6.98 7.65
C VAL A 51 13.84 -8.30 7.62
N LEU A 52 12.86 -8.42 6.71
CA LEU A 52 12.21 -9.71 6.47
C LEU A 52 13.19 -10.66 5.80
N THR A 53 13.63 -11.66 6.55
CA THR A 53 14.47 -12.75 6.04
C THR A 53 13.61 -13.81 5.33
N PRO A 54 14.22 -14.72 4.54
CA PRO A 54 13.45 -15.76 3.85
C PRO A 54 12.60 -16.62 4.77
N ASP A 55 13.02 -16.83 6.03
CA ASP A 55 12.30 -17.60 7.05
C ASP A 55 11.04 -16.89 7.56
N GLU A 56 11.04 -15.56 7.51
CA GLU A 56 9.93 -14.70 7.93
C GLU A 56 8.92 -14.46 6.81
N LEU A 57 9.35 -14.65 5.56
CA LEU A 57 8.48 -14.54 4.40
C LEU A 57 7.60 -15.79 4.24
N PRO A 58 6.34 -15.61 3.81
CA PRO A 58 5.44 -16.74 3.55
C PRO A 58 6.04 -17.67 2.49
N GLY A 59 6.23 -18.93 2.86
CA GLY A 59 6.80 -19.97 1.98
C GLY A 59 8.32 -20.15 2.07
N GLY A 60 9.02 -19.44 2.97
CA GLY A 60 10.44 -19.70 3.24
C GLY A 60 11.38 -19.30 2.10
N LYS A 61 10.86 -18.59 1.08
CA LYS A 61 11.54 -18.35 -0.19
C LYS A 61 11.35 -16.90 -0.60
N GLY A 62 12.44 -16.17 -0.71
CA GLY A 62 12.43 -14.77 -1.11
C GLY A 62 13.79 -14.13 -0.95
N ARG A 63 13.94 -12.92 -1.51
CA ARG A 63 15.08 -12.06 -1.18
C ARG A 63 14.77 -11.33 0.13
N PRO A 64 15.76 -11.07 0.99
CA PRO A 64 15.54 -10.24 2.17
C PRO A 64 14.97 -8.88 1.79
N VAL A 65 13.96 -8.43 2.54
CA VAL A 65 13.32 -7.13 2.33
C VAL A 65 13.57 -6.26 3.56
N ALA A 66 14.42 -5.25 3.42
CA ALA A 66 14.64 -4.27 4.48
C ALA A 66 13.50 -3.25 4.54
N LEU A 67 13.04 -2.92 5.75
CA LEU A 67 11.97 -1.94 5.99
C LEU A 67 12.32 -0.58 5.36
N ALA A 68 13.55 -0.11 5.51
CA ALA A 68 13.99 1.16 4.92
C ALA A 68 13.83 1.18 3.39
N GLY A 69 14.23 0.10 2.72
CA GLY A 69 14.06 -0.05 1.28
C GLY A 69 12.60 -0.20 0.88
N HIS A 70 11.80 -0.87 1.71
CA HIS A 70 10.36 -1.00 1.51
C HIS A 70 9.66 0.36 1.60
N LEU A 71 9.92 1.16 2.64
CA LEU A 71 9.38 2.50 2.82
C LEU A 71 9.77 3.45 1.69
N ALA A 72 11.04 3.42 1.26
CA ALA A 72 11.49 4.22 0.10
C ALA A 72 10.73 3.85 -1.18
N LYS A 73 10.48 2.55 -1.40
CA LYS A 73 9.71 2.08 -2.55
C LYS A 73 8.24 2.47 -2.45
N LEU A 74 7.66 2.42 -1.26
CA LEU A 74 6.28 2.86 -1.01
C LEU A 74 6.13 4.35 -1.28
N ALA A 75 7.06 5.20 -0.82
CA ALA A 75 7.05 6.63 -1.12
C ALA A 75 7.16 6.89 -2.64
N ALA A 76 8.00 6.14 -3.35
CA ALA A 76 8.09 6.25 -4.81
C ALA A 76 6.80 5.79 -5.52
N THR A 77 6.16 4.73 -5.03
CA THR A 77 4.85 4.27 -5.54
C THR A 77 3.76 5.30 -5.26
N PHE A 78 3.72 5.84 -4.04
CA PHE A 78 2.80 6.89 -3.63
C PHE A 78 2.89 8.09 -4.56
N ASN A 79 4.09 8.64 -4.76
CA ASN A 79 4.30 9.77 -5.68
C ASN A 79 3.97 9.45 -7.14
N ARG A 80 3.94 8.16 -7.53
CA ARG A 80 3.53 7.74 -8.86
C ARG A 80 2.01 7.65 -8.98
N GLN A 81 1.31 7.32 -7.89
CA GLN A 81 -0.15 7.25 -7.84
C GLN A 81 -0.79 8.63 -7.62
N ASP A 82 -0.15 9.50 -6.83
CA ASP A 82 -0.52 10.90 -6.60
C ASP A 82 -0.34 11.69 -7.90
N THR A 83 -1.34 11.56 -8.77
CA THR A 83 -1.31 12.04 -10.16
C THR A 83 -1.60 13.53 -10.19
N ASN A 84 -2.48 13.98 -9.30
CA ASN A 84 -2.83 15.39 -9.15
C ASN A 84 -1.78 16.18 -8.34
N ARG A 85 -0.84 15.49 -7.67
CA ARG A 85 0.23 16.05 -6.82
C ARG A 85 -0.28 16.87 -5.66
N ASP A 86 -1.37 16.45 -5.06
CA ASP A 86 -1.94 17.11 -3.88
C ASP A 86 -1.37 16.58 -2.56
N GLY A 87 -0.53 15.54 -2.61
CA GLY A 87 0.11 14.94 -1.44
C GLY A 87 -0.72 13.87 -0.76
N TYR A 88 -1.82 13.43 -1.38
CA TYR A 88 -2.71 12.39 -0.90
C TYR A 88 -3.02 11.39 -2.02
N LEU A 89 -3.51 10.21 -1.65
CA LEU A 89 -4.11 9.28 -2.60
C LEU A 89 -5.61 9.17 -2.35
N ASP A 90 -6.40 9.53 -3.36
CA ASP A 90 -7.84 9.26 -3.35
C ASP A 90 -8.16 7.82 -3.80
N ALA A 91 -9.42 7.38 -3.63
CA ALA A 91 -9.83 6.02 -4.01
C ALA A 91 -9.55 5.66 -5.47
N ARG A 92 -9.55 6.63 -6.38
CA ARG A 92 -9.27 6.42 -7.81
C ARG A 92 -7.77 6.22 -8.03
N GLU A 93 -6.93 6.95 -7.31
CA GLU A 93 -5.47 6.84 -7.38
C GLU A 93 -4.97 5.54 -6.72
N LEU A 94 -5.59 5.12 -5.62
CA LEU A 94 -5.37 3.80 -5.01
C LEU A 94 -5.85 2.64 -5.89
N ALA A 95 -6.96 2.82 -6.62
CA ALA A 95 -7.51 1.79 -7.53
C ALA A 95 -6.68 1.63 -8.80
N ALA A 96 -5.84 2.62 -9.13
CA ALA A 96 -5.06 2.61 -10.34
C ALA A 96 -4.03 1.47 -10.27
N PRO A 97 -4.03 0.51 -11.22
CA PRO A 97 -3.01 -0.52 -11.26
C PRO A 97 -1.63 0.14 -11.42
N PRO A 98 -0.56 -0.43 -10.83
CA PRO A 98 0.78 0.11 -10.96
C PRO A 98 1.14 0.23 -12.45
N GLN A 99 1.13 1.47 -12.95
CA GLN A 99 1.49 1.78 -14.34
C GLN A 99 2.98 1.46 -14.51
N LYS A 100 3.30 0.52 -15.41
CA LYS A 100 4.67 0.08 -15.68
C LYS A 100 5.53 1.23 -16.17
#